data_AF-A0AAC9K7B3-F1
#
_entry.id   AF-A0AAC9K7B3-F1
#
_cell.length_a   1.000
_cell.length_b   1.000
_cell.length_c   1.000
_cell.angle_alpha   90.00
_cell.angle_beta   90.00
_cell.angle_gamma   90.00
#
_symmetry.space_group_name_H-M   'P 1'
#
loop_
_entity.id
_entity.type
_entity.pdbx_description
1 polymer ?
#
loop_
_entity_poly.entity_id
_entity_poly.type
_entity_poly.pdbx_seq_one_letter_code
_entity_poly.pdbx_strand_id
1 'polypeptide(L)'
;MTGCHPPCRAAACLAPIPPECGLGTGEARKCISRLFRRKGLSVRFIETFDPQSYADTAISLTAAFLLATLIGAERQYRQRTAGLRTNVLVSIGAATFVDLAMRIEGSEGAVRVIAYVVSGIGFLGAGVIMKEGMNVRGLNTAATLWCSAAVGSCAGADMVAEAALLTLFVMIGNTLLRPLANAINRTPFNEMASEAHYEVRVICPAAEIPQTRDLLADFLENHKYSAASIDERKGQNSTGELVAQLVSTAVNPQEMDQMMEELRTRSGVLHAGWEVSTRD
;
A
#
# COMPACT_ATOMS: atom_id res chain seq x y z
N MET A 1 45.09 54.39 -10.39
CA MET A 1 45.52 53.92 -9.05
C MET A 1 44.27 53.67 -8.24
N THR A 2 44.05 52.41 -7.94
CA THR A 2 42.89 51.77 -7.31
C THR A 2 42.80 52.09 -5.81
N GLY A 3 41.61 52.46 -5.33
CA GLY A 3 41.28 52.49 -3.90
C GLY A 3 40.18 51.47 -3.60
N CYS A 4 40.57 50.31 -3.06
CA CYS A 4 39.68 49.25 -2.59
C CYS A 4 39.09 49.60 -1.22
N HIS A 5 37.77 49.38 -1.09
CA HIS A 5 37.09 49.09 0.18
C HIS A 5 37.46 47.69 0.71
N PRO A 6 37.48 47.49 2.04
CA PRO A 6 36.92 46.26 2.62
C PRO A 6 36.18 46.48 3.96
N PRO A 7 35.51 45.44 4.54
CA PRO A 7 35.21 44.12 3.99
C PRO A 7 33.70 43.82 3.89
N CYS A 8 33.36 43.14 2.79
CA CYS A 8 32.13 42.37 2.65
C CYS A 8 31.97 41.38 3.81
N ARG A 9 30.80 41.47 4.45
CA ARG A 9 30.26 40.45 5.35
C ARG A 9 30.20 39.10 4.63
N ALA A 10 30.42 38.06 5.42
CA ALA A 10 30.43 36.65 5.09
C ALA A 10 29.15 36.17 4.37
N ALA A 11 29.08 36.40 3.06
CA ALA A 11 28.03 35.89 2.18
C ALA A 11 28.63 35.53 0.81
N ALA A 12 29.60 34.61 0.78
CA ALA A 12 30.10 34.01 -0.46
C ALA A 12 31.00 32.79 -0.15
N CYS A 13 30.41 31.65 0.25
CA CYS A 13 31.13 30.37 0.29
C CYS A 13 30.30 29.21 -0.27
N LEU A 14 29.51 29.50 -1.32
CA LEU A 14 28.83 28.47 -2.14
C LEU A 14 28.91 28.79 -3.64
N ALA A 15 29.81 29.68 -4.05
CA ALA A 15 30.09 29.95 -5.47
C ALA A 15 31.29 29.12 -5.94
N PRO A 16 31.29 28.62 -7.20
CA PRO A 16 32.41 27.90 -7.78
C PRO A 16 33.64 28.83 -7.89
N ILE A 17 34.82 28.26 -7.65
CA ILE A 17 36.12 28.95 -7.65
C ILE A 17 36.35 29.62 -9.02
N PRO A 18 36.60 30.94 -9.11
CA PRO A 18 36.97 31.59 -10.37
C PRO A 18 38.41 31.21 -10.77
N PRO A 19 38.74 31.11 -12.08
CA PRO A 19 39.99 30.50 -12.55
C PRO A 19 41.23 31.42 -12.47
N GLU A 20 41.13 32.62 -11.89
CA GLU A 20 42.22 33.61 -11.89
C GLU A 20 42.84 33.86 -10.50
N CYS A 21 42.93 32.84 -9.66
CA CYS A 21 43.66 32.93 -8.39
C CYS A 21 44.99 32.17 -8.45
N GLY A 22 46.04 32.87 -8.88
CA GLY A 22 47.42 32.39 -8.88
C GLY A 22 48.01 32.26 -7.48
N LEU A 23 47.53 31.29 -6.71
CA LEU A 23 48.06 30.92 -5.40
C LEU A 23 48.82 29.60 -5.49
N GLY A 24 50.14 29.66 -5.25
CA GLY A 24 51.02 28.50 -5.23
C GLY A 24 50.51 27.40 -4.30
N THR A 25 50.60 26.16 -4.74
CA THR A 25 50.07 24.93 -4.14
C THR A 25 50.46 24.68 -2.67
N GLY A 26 51.42 25.45 -2.12
CA GLY A 26 51.84 25.41 -0.72
C GLY A 26 50.99 26.24 0.26
N GLU A 27 50.37 27.36 -0.17
CA GLU A 27 49.59 28.21 0.75
C GLU A 27 48.15 27.70 0.95
N ALA A 28 47.55 27.10 -0.07
CA ALA A 28 46.24 26.45 0.03
C ALA A 28 46.24 25.31 1.06
N ARG A 29 47.31 24.50 1.12
CA ARG A 29 47.50 23.45 2.14
C ARG A 29 47.69 24.03 3.54
N LYS A 30 48.35 25.19 3.68
CA LYS A 30 48.50 25.87 4.98
C LYS A 30 47.19 26.50 5.45
N CYS A 31 46.35 26.98 4.55
CA CYS A 31 45.03 27.53 4.89
C CYS A 31 44.05 26.43 5.32
N ILE A 32 44.01 25.30 4.58
CA ILE A 32 43.18 24.13 4.94
C ILE A 32 43.64 23.50 6.26
N SER A 33 44.95 23.35 6.48
CA SER A 33 45.46 22.81 7.75
C SER A 33 45.27 23.75 8.94
N ARG A 34 45.27 25.08 8.75
CA ARG A 34 44.92 26.04 9.82
C ARG A 34 43.41 26.10 10.10
N LEU A 35 42.55 25.87 9.11
CA LEU A 35 41.10 25.73 9.29
C LEU A 35 40.73 24.47 10.08
N PHE A 36 41.44 23.36 9.86
CA PHE A 36 41.22 22.12 10.62
C PHE A 36 41.78 22.15 12.05
N ARG A 37 42.76 23.01 12.36
CA ARG A 37 43.47 23.02 13.66
C ARG A 37 42.86 23.92 14.73
N ARG A 38 41.82 24.70 14.43
CA ARG A 38 41.29 25.74 15.35
C ARG A 38 39.90 25.48 15.95
N LYS A 39 39.20 24.41 15.56
CA LYS A 39 38.01 23.95 16.29
C LYS A 39 38.36 22.65 16.98
N GLY A 40 38.61 22.73 18.28
CA GLY A 40 38.85 21.59 19.15
C GLY A 40 37.79 20.52 18.91
N LEU A 41 38.23 19.39 18.36
CA LEU A 41 37.44 18.18 18.20
C LEU A 41 37.42 17.42 19.54
N SER A 42 37.13 18.13 20.62
CA SER A 42 36.99 17.58 21.97
C SER A 42 35.70 18.12 22.55
N VAL A 43 34.68 17.26 22.52
CA VAL A 43 33.51 17.22 23.39
C VAL A 43 32.39 18.27 23.25
N ARG A 44 31.87 18.50 22.03
CA ARG A 44 30.47 18.98 21.87
C ARG A 44 29.44 18.09 22.58
N PHE A 45 29.78 16.82 22.80
CA PHE A 45 28.96 15.86 23.54
C PHE A 45 28.71 16.26 25.00
N ILE A 46 29.68 16.89 25.68
CA ILE A 46 29.53 17.31 27.09
C ILE A 46 28.73 18.62 27.20
N GLU A 47 28.81 19.52 26.22
CA GLU A 47 28.06 20.79 26.22
C GLU A 47 26.59 20.63 25.77
N THR A 48 26.23 19.54 25.09
CA THR A 48 24.87 19.29 24.56
C THR A 48 24.03 18.39 25.48
N PHE A 49 24.65 17.81 26.52
CA PHE A 49 23.94 16.93 27.45
C PHE A 49 23.14 17.75 28.45
N ASP A 50 21.97 18.24 28.01
CA ASP A 50 20.97 18.82 28.89
C ASP A 50 20.10 17.69 29.49
N PRO A 51 20.16 17.46 30.82
CA PRO A 51 19.42 16.38 31.47
C PRO A 51 17.90 16.51 31.32
N GLN A 52 17.39 17.74 31.23
CA GLN A 52 15.95 17.99 31.10
C GLN A 52 15.48 17.58 29.72
N SER A 53 16.14 18.10 28.68
CA SER A 53 15.91 17.69 27.31
C SER A 53 16.02 16.17 27.13
N TYR A 54 17.01 15.50 27.73
CA TYR A 54 17.13 14.04 27.63
C TYR A 54 15.95 13.29 28.29
N ALA A 55 15.51 13.76 29.47
CA ALA A 55 14.37 13.18 30.17
C ALA A 55 13.09 13.29 29.35
N ASP A 56 12.85 14.43 28.69
CA ASP A 56 11.68 14.63 27.83
C ASP A 56 11.67 13.65 26.65
N THR A 57 12.80 13.49 25.94
CA THR A 57 12.92 12.48 24.88
C THR A 57 12.64 11.07 25.43
N ALA A 58 13.20 10.74 26.60
CA ALA A 58 13.04 9.42 27.18
C ALA A 58 11.57 9.13 27.52
N ILE A 59 10.83 10.12 28.04
CA ILE A 59 9.39 10.03 28.31
C ILE A 59 8.62 9.84 27.01
N SER A 60 8.88 10.68 26.00
CA SER A 60 8.20 10.65 24.71
C SER A 60 8.42 9.32 23.96
N LEU A 61 9.64 8.78 23.97
CA LEU A 61 9.95 7.47 23.38
C LEU A 61 9.34 6.31 24.17
N THR A 62 9.31 6.40 25.51
CA THR A 62 8.69 5.38 26.35
C THR A 62 7.17 5.36 26.15
N ALA A 63 6.54 6.53 26.06
CA ALA A 63 5.12 6.66 25.76
C ALA A 63 4.80 6.08 24.38
N ALA A 64 5.56 6.44 23.34
CA ALA A 64 5.42 5.89 22.00
C ALA A 64 5.56 4.36 22.00
N PHE A 65 6.55 3.82 22.71
CA PHE A 65 6.75 2.37 22.85
C PHE A 65 5.54 1.69 23.47
N LEU A 66 5.06 2.17 24.62
CA LEU A 66 3.96 1.54 25.36
C LEU A 66 2.64 1.61 24.60
N LEU A 67 2.31 2.77 24.04
CA LEU A 67 1.08 2.99 23.28
C LEU A 67 1.06 2.16 21.98
N ALA A 68 2.16 2.14 21.22
CA ALA A 68 2.25 1.31 20.03
C ALA A 68 2.28 -0.20 20.34
N THR A 69 2.85 -0.58 21.50
CA THR A 69 2.78 -1.96 21.99
C THR A 69 1.33 -2.36 22.25
N LEU A 70 0.51 -1.47 22.82
CA LEU A 70 -0.91 -1.75 23.07
C LEU A 70 -1.67 -2.01 21.76
N ILE A 71 -1.47 -1.15 20.74
CA ILE A 71 -2.05 -1.31 19.40
C ILE A 71 -1.56 -2.62 18.76
N GLY A 72 -0.25 -2.89 18.83
CA GLY A 72 0.38 -4.09 18.31
C GLY A 72 -0.09 -5.37 18.99
N ALA A 73 -0.29 -5.35 20.31
CA ALA A 73 -0.70 -6.49 21.11
C ALA A 73 -2.15 -6.88 20.81
N GLU A 74 -3.05 -5.89 20.78
CA GLU A 74 -4.45 -6.11 20.36
C GLU A 74 -4.52 -6.75 18.97
N ARG A 75 -3.75 -6.20 18.04
CA ARG A 75 -3.68 -6.70 16.66
C ARG A 75 -3.13 -8.13 16.61
N GLN A 76 -2.02 -8.41 17.29
CA GLN A 76 -1.40 -9.73 17.29
C GLN A 76 -2.30 -10.78 17.94
N TYR A 77 -2.99 -10.42 19.02
CA TYR A 77 -3.96 -11.28 19.69
C TYR A 77 -5.13 -11.66 18.75
N ARG A 78 -5.64 -10.70 17.97
CA ARG A 78 -6.83 -10.90 17.12
C ARG A 78 -6.56 -11.45 15.73
N GLN A 79 -5.45 -11.05 15.08
CA GLN A 79 -5.19 -11.36 13.66
C GLN A 79 -4.09 -12.43 13.46
N ARG A 80 -3.46 -12.93 14.54
CA ARG A 80 -2.40 -13.96 14.55
C ARG A 80 -1.24 -13.71 13.57
N THR A 81 -1.06 -12.46 13.14
CA THR A 81 0.03 -12.03 12.26
C THR A 81 0.96 -11.09 13.03
N ALA A 82 2.26 -11.23 12.79
CA ALA A 82 3.37 -10.63 13.55
C ALA A 82 3.43 -9.08 13.46
N GLY A 83 2.48 -8.39 14.11
CA GLY A 83 2.33 -6.93 14.01
C GLY A 83 2.95 -6.11 15.14
N LEU A 84 3.25 -6.70 16.31
CA LEU A 84 3.67 -5.94 17.49
C LEU A 84 5.03 -5.25 17.29
N ARG A 85 6.05 -6.00 16.83
CA ARG A 85 7.39 -5.45 16.60
C ARG A 85 7.36 -4.31 15.58
N THR A 86 6.61 -4.46 14.49
CA THR A 86 6.58 -3.47 13.41
C THR A 86 5.89 -2.18 13.86
N ASN A 87 4.75 -2.26 14.55
CA ASN A 87 4.04 -1.08 15.05
C ASN A 87 4.91 -0.27 16.02
N VAL A 88 5.62 -0.95 16.93
CA VAL A 88 6.51 -0.31 17.91
C VAL A 88 7.67 0.38 17.21
N LEU A 89 8.35 -0.28 16.26
CA LEU A 89 9.49 0.33 15.55
C LEU A 89 9.06 1.54 14.72
N VAL A 90 7.90 1.48 14.05
CA VAL A 90 7.35 2.60 13.30
C VAL A 90 7.02 3.79 14.20
N SER A 91 6.37 3.53 15.34
CA SER A 91 6.01 4.59 16.29
C SER A 91 7.25 5.25 16.92
N ILE A 92 8.26 4.47 17.30
CA ILE A 92 9.50 5.01 17.88
C ILE A 92 10.28 5.84 16.84
N GLY A 93 10.36 5.35 15.60
CA GLY A 93 11.01 6.09 14.51
C GLY A 93 10.33 7.44 14.26
N ALA A 94 9.00 7.46 14.18
CA ALA A 94 8.22 8.69 14.04
C ALA A 94 8.44 9.64 15.23
N ALA A 95 8.36 9.14 16.47
CA ALA A 95 8.60 9.94 17.67
C ALA A 95 10.00 10.56 17.69
N THR A 96 11.02 9.78 17.34
CA THR A 96 12.42 10.23 17.32
C THR A 96 12.62 11.36 16.31
N PHE A 97 12.07 11.23 15.09
CA PHE A 97 12.22 12.27 14.08
C PHE A 97 11.49 13.56 14.46
N VAL A 98 10.30 13.46 15.04
CA VAL A 98 9.51 14.63 15.45
C VAL A 98 10.15 15.33 16.67
N ASP A 99 10.59 14.59 17.69
CA ASP A 99 11.30 15.13 18.86
C ASP A 99 12.59 15.84 18.44
N LEU A 100 13.36 15.23 17.52
CA LEU A 100 14.56 15.86 16.98
C LEU A 100 14.25 17.18 16.26
N ALA A 101 13.16 17.21 15.47
CA ALA A 101 12.75 18.41 14.75
C ALA A 101 12.27 19.52 15.69
N MET A 102 11.51 19.15 16.74
CA MET A 102 11.11 20.06 17.81
C MET A 102 12.31 20.72 18.49
N ARG A 103 13.38 19.97 18.72
CA ARG A 103 14.61 20.50 19.36
C ARG A 103 15.43 21.42 18.46
N ILE A 104 15.42 21.18 17.14
CA ILE A 104 16.26 21.93 16.20
C ILE A 104 15.56 23.21 15.72
N GLU A 105 14.28 23.11 15.36
CA GLU A 105 13.55 24.16 14.64
C GLU A 105 12.15 24.42 15.26
N GLY A 106 11.83 23.78 16.39
CA GLY A 106 10.55 23.95 17.07
C GLY A 106 9.37 23.35 16.28
N SER A 107 8.18 23.93 16.49
CA SER A 107 6.94 23.44 15.90
C SER A 107 6.94 23.49 14.37
N GLU A 108 7.57 24.48 13.74
CA GLU A 108 7.64 24.56 12.27
C GLU A 108 8.45 23.41 11.67
N GLY A 109 9.59 23.09 12.27
CA GLY A 109 10.39 21.93 11.89
C GLY A 109 9.65 20.63 12.10
N ALA A 110 8.97 20.48 13.24
CA ALA A 110 8.17 19.31 13.56
C ALA A 110 7.04 19.08 12.54
N VAL A 111 6.29 20.11 12.16
CA VAL A 111 5.23 20.01 11.14
C VAL A 111 5.79 19.51 9.80
N ARG A 112 6.96 20.03 9.39
CA ARG A 112 7.64 19.60 8.16
C ARG A 112 8.03 18.12 8.22
N VAL A 113 8.60 17.68 9.35
CA VAL A 113 8.99 16.28 9.55
C VAL A 113 7.77 15.37 9.65
N ILE A 114 6.69 15.78 10.31
CA ILE A 114 5.43 15.05 10.35
C ILE A 114 4.90 14.82 8.93
N ALA A 115 4.93 15.83 8.06
CA ALA A 115 4.52 15.67 6.67
C ALA A 115 5.34 14.60 5.93
N TYR A 116 6.66 14.54 6.16
CA TYR A 116 7.53 13.49 5.62
C TYR A 116 7.26 12.11 6.22
N VAL A 117 6.95 12.02 7.53
CA VAL A 117 6.55 10.76 8.17
C VAL A 117 5.26 10.23 7.56
N VAL A 118 4.24 11.08 7.41
CA VAL A 118 2.97 10.73 6.78
C VAL A 118 3.18 10.22 5.35
N SER A 119 3.98 10.94 4.56
CA SER A 119 4.33 10.51 3.20
C SER A 119 5.11 9.18 3.18
N GLY A 120 6.06 9.00 4.09
CA GLY A 120 6.90 7.80 4.16
C GLY A 120 6.10 6.55 4.53
N ILE A 121 5.14 6.68 5.45
CA ILE A 121 4.27 5.57 5.83
C ILE A 121 3.29 5.23 4.72
N GLY A 122 2.83 6.21 3.93
CA GLY A 122 2.05 5.93 2.72
C GLY A 122 2.81 5.02 1.74
N PHE A 123 4.10 5.28 1.54
CA PHE A 123 4.95 4.42 0.70
C PHE A 123 5.13 3.01 1.30
N LEU A 124 5.41 2.90 2.60
CA LEU A 124 5.51 1.59 3.27
C LEU A 124 4.17 0.83 3.23
N GLY A 125 3.06 1.54 3.38
CA GLY A 125 1.71 0.98 3.31
C GLY A 125 1.41 0.33 1.96
N ALA A 126 1.81 0.97 0.85
CA ALA A 126 1.71 0.39 -0.48
C ALA A 126 2.49 -0.93 -0.61
N GLY A 127 3.66 -1.04 0.01
CA GLY A 127 4.47 -2.27 0.01
C GLY A 127 3.88 -3.42 0.84
N VAL A 128 3.00 -3.13 1.79
CA VAL A 128 2.35 -4.14 2.66
C VAL A 128 1.02 -4.63 2.08
N ILE A 129 0.43 -3.87 1.16
CA ILE A 129 -0.82 -4.24 0.48
C ILE A 129 -0.46 -5.18 -0.68
N MET A 130 -0.87 -6.44 -0.57
CA MET A 130 -0.61 -7.47 -1.58
C MET A 130 -1.94 -7.89 -2.22
N LYS A 131 -2.00 -7.92 -3.55
CA LYS A 131 -3.13 -8.45 -4.32
C LYS A 131 -2.85 -9.92 -4.64
N GLU A 132 -3.64 -10.83 -4.08
CA GLU A 132 -3.61 -12.27 -4.39
C GLU A 132 -4.89 -12.59 -5.18
N GLY A 133 -4.81 -12.60 -6.52
CA GLY A 133 -5.99 -12.75 -7.38
C GLY A 133 -7.00 -11.63 -7.18
N MET A 134 -8.24 -11.97 -6.86
CA MET A 134 -9.31 -11.00 -6.54
C MET A 134 -9.30 -10.50 -5.10
N ASN A 135 -8.45 -11.06 -4.22
CA ASN A 135 -8.45 -10.70 -2.80
C ASN A 135 -7.27 -9.76 -2.45
N VAL A 136 -7.58 -8.60 -1.87
CA VAL A 136 -6.57 -7.64 -1.40
C VAL A 136 -6.29 -7.87 0.07
N ARG A 137 -5.04 -8.23 0.40
CA ARG A 137 -4.59 -8.44 1.78
C ARG A 137 -3.70 -7.28 2.22
N GLY A 138 -3.67 -7.01 3.53
CA GLY A 138 -2.78 -6.01 4.11
C GLY A 138 -3.37 -4.62 4.31
N LEU A 139 -4.60 -4.33 3.86
CA LEU A 139 -5.26 -3.03 4.07
C LEU A 139 -5.30 -2.60 5.55
N ASN A 140 -5.77 -3.48 6.43
CA ASN A 140 -5.78 -3.21 7.88
C ASN A 140 -4.36 -3.09 8.45
N THR A 141 -3.38 -3.78 7.88
CA THR A 141 -1.96 -3.63 8.27
C THR A 141 -1.44 -2.25 7.95
N ALA A 142 -1.63 -1.79 6.72
CA ALA A 142 -1.25 -0.45 6.30
C ALA A 142 -1.91 0.62 7.17
N ALA A 143 -3.22 0.50 7.42
CA ALA A 143 -3.95 1.42 8.30
C ALA A 143 -3.41 1.42 9.74
N THR A 144 -3.13 0.25 10.32
CA THR A 144 -2.59 0.18 11.70
C THR A 144 -1.19 0.80 11.80
N LEU A 145 -0.35 0.61 10.78
CA LEU A 145 0.99 1.20 10.72
C LEU A 145 0.91 2.73 10.60
N TRP A 146 -0.03 3.23 9.80
CA TRP A 146 -0.32 4.66 9.70
C TRP A 146 -0.71 5.27 11.04
N CYS A 147 -1.65 4.63 11.75
CA CYS A 147 -2.06 5.07 13.08
C CYS A 147 -0.90 5.00 14.09
N SER A 148 -0.07 3.95 14.04
CA SER A 148 1.09 3.80 14.93
C SER A 148 2.12 4.91 14.71
N ALA A 149 2.37 5.30 13.46
CA ALA A 149 3.24 6.43 13.15
C ALA A 149 2.67 7.75 13.68
N ALA A 150 1.36 7.97 13.53
CA ALA A 150 0.70 9.16 14.06
C ALA A 150 0.80 9.25 15.60
N VAL A 151 0.60 8.14 16.31
CA VAL A 151 0.80 8.06 17.77
C VAL A 151 2.25 8.42 18.13
N GLY A 152 3.21 7.88 17.40
CA GLY A 152 4.63 8.23 17.54
C GLY A 152 4.89 9.72 17.31
N SER A 153 4.33 10.31 16.25
CA SER A 153 4.46 11.74 15.97
C SER A 153 3.87 12.62 17.06
N CYS A 154 2.71 12.28 17.62
CA CYS A 154 2.14 13.00 18.75
C CYS A 154 3.03 12.91 19.99
N ALA A 155 3.51 11.70 20.31
CA ALA A 155 4.42 11.50 21.43
C ALA A 155 5.74 12.28 21.26
N GLY A 156 6.32 12.28 20.05
CA GLY A 156 7.54 13.05 19.74
C GLY A 156 7.34 14.57 19.69
N ALA A 157 6.10 15.05 19.59
CA ALA A 157 5.77 16.47 19.73
C ALA A 157 5.42 16.86 21.18
N ASP A 158 5.74 15.99 22.15
CA ASP A 158 5.39 16.09 23.57
C ASP A 158 3.87 16.14 23.86
N MET A 159 3.05 15.73 22.89
CA MET A 159 1.60 15.63 22.96
C MET A 159 1.16 14.21 23.37
N VAL A 160 1.61 13.77 24.55
CA VAL A 160 1.41 12.39 25.04
C VAL A 160 -0.07 12.09 25.34
N ALA A 161 -0.84 13.08 25.81
CA ALA A 161 -2.26 12.91 26.08
C ALA A 161 -3.05 12.62 24.79
N GLU A 162 -2.72 13.33 23.71
CA GLU A 162 -3.29 13.15 22.38
C GLU A 162 -2.85 11.82 21.77
N ALA A 163 -1.59 11.42 21.98
CA ALA A 163 -1.11 10.10 21.58
C ALA A 163 -1.90 8.97 22.27
N ALA A 164 -2.20 9.11 23.57
CA ALA A 164 -3.01 8.15 24.32
C ALA A 164 -4.47 8.13 23.86
N LEU A 165 -5.07 9.30 23.62
CA LEU A 165 -6.43 9.43 23.09
C LEU A 165 -6.54 8.78 21.71
N LEU A 166 -5.59 9.07 20.81
CA LEU A 166 -5.54 8.47 19.48
C LEU A 166 -5.41 6.94 19.56
N THR A 167 -4.55 6.44 20.45
CA THR A 167 -4.39 5.01 20.70
C THR A 167 -5.72 4.37 21.10
N LEU A 168 -6.47 4.99 22.01
CA LEU A 168 -7.79 4.52 22.42
C LEU A 168 -8.75 4.43 21.23
N PHE A 169 -8.83 5.48 20.39
CA PHE A 169 -9.69 5.46 19.20
C PHE A 169 -9.29 4.40 18.18
N VAL A 170 -7.99 4.16 17.99
CA VAL A 170 -7.47 3.11 17.11
C VAL A 170 -7.90 1.73 17.61
N MET A 171 -7.80 1.48 18.92
CA MET A 171 -8.24 0.22 19.50
C MET A 171 -9.76 0.02 19.38
N ILE A 172 -10.53 1.07 19.66
CA ILE A 172 -11.99 1.07 19.49
C ILE A 172 -12.33 0.76 18.03
N GLY A 173 -11.71 1.43 17.06
CA GLY A 173 -11.93 1.17 15.65
C GLY A 173 -11.61 -0.28 15.27
N ASN A 174 -10.47 -0.81 15.72
CA ASN A 174 -10.06 -2.17 15.44
C ASN A 174 -10.97 -3.24 16.10
N THR A 175 -11.54 -2.96 17.27
CA THR A 175 -12.37 -3.90 18.04
C THR A 175 -13.88 -3.78 17.73
N LEU A 176 -14.46 -2.58 17.71
CA LEU A 176 -15.91 -2.35 17.63
C LEU A 176 -16.47 -2.34 16.20
N LEU A 177 -15.66 -2.00 15.19
CA LEU A 177 -16.15 -1.95 13.81
C LEU A 177 -16.31 -3.34 13.18
N ARG A 178 -15.69 -4.39 13.71
CA ARG A 178 -15.85 -5.76 13.18
C ARG A 178 -17.26 -6.33 13.33
N PRO A 179 -17.91 -6.32 14.51
CA PRO A 179 -19.30 -6.77 14.61
C PRO A 179 -20.23 -5.90 13.78
N LEU A 180 -19.96 -4.60 13.65
CA LEU A 180 -20.74 -3.69 12.80
C LEU A 180 -20.57 -4.02 11.31
N ALA A 181 -19.34 -4.21 10.85
CA ALA A 181 -19.03 -4.61 9.48
C ALA A 181 -19.60 -6.00 9.16
N ASN A 182 -19.53 -6.96 10.10
CA ASN A 182 -20.14 -8.28 9.95
C ASN A 182 -21.68 -8.21 9.95
N ALA A 183 -22.28 -7.28 10.68
CA ALA A 183 -23.72 -7.04 10.65
C ALA A 183 -24.16 -6.41 9.32
N ILE A 184 -23.34 -5.53 8.74
CA ILE A 184 -23.59 -4.92 7.42
C ILE A 184 -23.36 -5.94 6.30
N ASN A 185 -22.30 -6.75 6.38
CA ASN A 185 -22.01 -7.82 5.40
C ASN A 185 -22.96 -9.01 5.48
N ARG A 186 -23.91 -9.04 6.43
CA ARG A 186 -25.02 -9.99 6.41
C ARG A 186 -26.08 -9.65 5.34
N THR A 187 -26.03 -8.46 4.75
CA THR A 187 -26.70 -8.16 3.48
C THR A 187 -25.72 -8.53 2.37
N PRO A 188 -25.92 -9.65 1.64
CA PRO A 188 -25.00 -10.05 0.59
C PRO A 188 -25.07 -9.02 -0.52
N PHE A 189 -24.08 -8.13 -0.60
CA PHE A 189 -23.81 -7.41 -1.84
C PHE A 189 -23.29 -8.47 -2.82
N ASN A 190 -24.11 -8.77 -3.82
CA ASN A 190 -23.89 -9.81 -4.82
C ASN A 190 -22.79 -9.37 -5.81
N GLU A 191 -21.55 -9.24 -5.33
CA GLU A 191 -20.37 -8.96 -6.19
C GLU A 191 -20.13 -10.07 -7.22
N MET A 192 -20.66 -11.29 -6.99
CA MET A 192 -20.67 -12.36 -8.00
C MET A 192 -21.56 -12.08 -9.20
N ALA A 193 -22.49 -11.13 -9.12
CA ALA A 193 -23.35 -10.75 -10.26
C ALA A 193 -22.78 -9.63 -11.12
N SER A 194 -21.57 -9.10 -10.85
CA SER A 194 -21.04 -7.99 -11.66
C SER A 194 -19.86 -8.34 -12.56
N GLU A 195 -19.18 -9.49 -12.38
CA GLU A 195 -17.98 -9.84 -13.17
C GLU A 195 -17.88 -11.34 -13.55
N ALA A 196 -18.89 -12.17 -13.24
CA ALA A 196 -18.88 -13.55 -13.70
C ALA A 196 -19.16 -13.60 -15.21
N HIS A 197 -18.12 -13.73 -16.03
CA HIS A 197 -18.27 -14.07 -17.44
C HIS A 197 -18.61 -15.57 -17.53
N TYR A 198 -19.80 -15.88 -18.02
CA TYR A 198 -20.23 -17.25 -18.22
C TYR A 198 -19.81 -17.72 -19.61
N GLU A 199 -19.09 -18.84 -19.68
CA GLU A 199 -18.70 -19.48 -20.94
C GLU A 199 -19.50 -20.77 -21.12
N VAL A 200 -20.17 -20.91 -22.27
CA VAL A 200 -20.80 -22.16 -22.71
C VAL A 200 -19.85 -22.85 -23.68
N ARG A 201 -19.57 -24.13 -23.45
CA ARG A 201 -18.65 -24.94 -24.24
C ARG A 201 -19.38 -26.09 -24.90
N VAL A 202 -19.17 -26.23 -26.21
CA VAL A 202 -19.76 -27.30 -27.02
C VAL A 202 -18.67 -27.99 -27.81
N ILE A 203 -18.54 -29.31 -27.66
CA ILE A 203 -17.64 -30.14 -28.45
C ILE A 203 -18.46 -30.78 -29.58
N CYS A 204 -17.98 -30.64 -30.81
CA CYS A 204 -18.63 -31.17 -32.01
C CYS A 204 -17.58 -31.76 -32.99
N PRO A 205 -17.98 -32.59 -33.97
CA PRO A 205 -17.08 -33.02 -35.03
C PRO A 205 -16.56 -31.84 -35.85
N ALA A 206 -15.29 -31.85 -36.27
CA ALA A 206 -14.69 -30.73 -36.99
C ALA A 206 -15.42 -30.37 -38.30
N ALA A 207 -16.10 -31.33 -38.93
CA ALA A 207 -16.90 -31.12 -40.14
C ALA A 207 -18.21 -30.35 -39.90
N GLU A 208 -18.70 -30.33 -38.66
CA GLU A 208 -20.01 -29.78 -38.28
C GLU A 208 -19.89 -28.46 -37.50
N ILE A 209 -18.68 -27.90 -37.36
CA ILE A 209 -18.42 -26.65 -36.64
C ILE A 209 -19.33 -25.50 -37.13
N PRO A 210 -19.44 -25.21 -38.45
CA PRO A 210 -20.27 -24.09 -38.91
C PRO A 210 -21.75 -24.27 -38.56
N GLN A 211 -22.28 -25.48 -38.73
CA GLN A 211 -23.67 -25.80 -38.42
C GLN A 211 -23.95 -25.74 -36.92
N THR A 212 -23.02 -26.25 -36.10
CA THR A 212 -23.15 -26.27 -34.64
C THR A 212 -23.02 -24.85 -34.06
N ARG A 213 -22.21 -23.99 -34.67
CA ARG A 213 -22.06 -22.58 -34.29
C ARG A 213 -23.36 -21.81 -34.44
N ASP A 214 -24.03 -21.96 -35.58
CA ASP A 214 -25.31 -21.30 -35.84
C ASP A 214 -26.40 -21.86 -34.91
N LEU A 215 -26.44 -23.18 -34.73
CA LEU A 215 -27.35 -23.83 -33.78
C LEU A 215 -27.15 -23.31 -32.35
N LEU A 216 -25.90 -23.17 -31.90
CA LEU A 216 -25.56 -22.66 -30.56
C LEU A 216 -26.02 -21.20 -30.39
N ALA A 217 -25.81 -20.36 -31.40
CA ALA A 217 -26.26 -18.97 -31.38
C ALA A 217 -27.79 -18.87 -31.24
N ASP A 218 -28.53 -19.58 -32.10
CA ASP A 218 -29.99 -19.62 -32.09
C ASP A 218 -30.53 -20.19 -30.78
N PHE A 219 -29.88 -21.23 -30.26
CA PHE A 219 -30.30 -21.89 -29.02
C PHE A 219 -30.16 -20.99 -27.81
N LEU A 220 -29.05 -20.24 -27.70
CA LEU A 220 -28.85 -19.25 -26.65
C LEU A 220 -29.86 -18.09 -26.76
N GLU A 221 -30.09 -17.59 -27.97
CA GLU A 221 -31.03 -16.49 -28.21
C GLU A 221 -32.47 -16.86 -27.85
N ASN A 222 -32.91 -18.09 -28.21
CA ASN A 222 -34.22 -18.62 -27.84
C ASN A 222 -34.44 -18.71 -26.32
N HIS A 223 -33.36 -18.90 -25.55
CA HIS A 223 -33.41 -18.95 -24.09
C HIS A 223 -33.04 -17.61 -23.43
N LYS A 224 -33.06 -16.50 -24.18
CA LYS A 224 -32.79 -15.14 -23.70
C LYS A 224 -31.35 -14.91 -23.21
N TYR A 225 -30.39 -15.72 -23.64
CA TYR A 225 -28.96 -15.48 -23.40
C TYR A 225 -28.30 -14.99 -24.69
N SER A 226 -27.70 -13.79 -24.65
CA SER A 226 -26.93 -13.28 -25.78
C SER A 226 -25.47 -13.68 -25.66
N ALA A 227 -24.93 -14.33 -26.68
CA ALA A 227 -23.49 -14.55 -26.81
C ALA A 227 -22.80 -13.25 -27.27
N ALA A 228 -21.78 -12.80 -26.54
CA ALA A 228 -20.89 -11.71 -26.90
C ALA A 228 -19.94 -12.10 -28.04
N SER A 229 -19.42 -13.32 -27.95
CA SER A 229 -18.57 -13.93 -28.96
C SER A 229 -18.77 -15.45 -28.95
N ILE A 230 -18.54 -16.09 -30.09
CA ILE A 230 -18.44 -17.55 -30.22
C ILE A 230 -17.11 -17.83 -30.89
N ASP A 231 -16.18 -18.36 -30.10
CA ASP A 231 -14.81 -18.65 -30.51
C ASP A 231 -14.65 -20.13 -30.83
N GLU A 232 -13.96 -20.44 -31.93
CA GLU A 232 -13.62 -21.79 -32.34
C GLU A 232 -12.22 -22.17 -31.84
N ARG A 233 -12.13 -23.26 -31.07
CA ARG A 233 -10.86 -23.86 -30.62
C ARG A 233 -10.69 -25.23 -31.26
N LYS A 234 -9.44 -25.54 -31.65
CA LYS A 234 -9.08 -26.85 -32.18
C LYS A 234 -9.06 -27.87 -31.04
N GLY A 235 -9.95 -28.85 -31.09
CA GLY A 235 -9.93 -29.98 -30.17
C GLY A 235 -8.86 -31.02 -30.54
N GLN A 236 -8.62 -31.98 -29.64
CA GLN A 236 -7.80 -33.16 -29.90
C GLN A 236 -8.62 -34.19 -30.70
N ASN A 237 -7.99 -34.93 -31.61
CA ASN A 237 -8.61 -36.04 -32.35
C ASN A 237 -9.86 -35.69 -33.19
N SER A 238 -9.72 -34.77 -34.17
CA SER A 238 -10.77 -34.45 -35.19
C SER A 238 -12.08 -33.85 -34.68
N THR A 239 -12.11 -33.37 -33.44
CA THR A 239 -13.23 -32.60 -32.86
C THR A 239 -12.89 -31.11 -32.80
N GLY A 240 -13.90 -30.25 -32.95
CA GLY A 240 -13.85 -28.82 -32.66
C GLY A 240 -14.48 -28.50 -31.30
N GLU A 241 -13.98 -27.47 -30.63
CA GLU A 241 -14.58 -26.90 -29.42
C GLU A 241 -15.10 -25.49 -29.76
N LEU A 242 -16.37 -25.24 -29.51
CA LEU A 242 -17.01 -23.93 -29.59
C LEU A 242 -17.14 -23.36 -28.19
N VAL A 243 -16.68 -22.13 -27.97
CA VAL A 243 -16.78 -21.43 -26.69
C VAL A 243 -17.58 -20.15 -26.88
N ALA A 244 -18.80 -20.10 -26.36
CA ALA A 244 -19.67 -18.94 -26.39
C ALA A 244 -19.56 -18.16 -25.07
N GLN A 245 -19.15 -16.89 -25.13
CA GLN A 245 -19.09 -15.99 -23.98
C GLN A 245 -20.45 -15.29 -23.83
N LEU A 246 -21.08 -15.32 -22.66
CA LEU A 246 -22.37 -14.68 -22.44
C LEU A 246 -22.23 -13.24 -21.94
N VAL A 247 -23.13 -12.36 -22.38
CA VAL A 247 -23.20 -10.95 -21.94
C VAL A 247 -23.91 -10.81 -20.57
N SER A 248 -24.63 -11.84 -20.11
CA SER A 248 -25.53 -11.74 -18.95
C SER A 248 -24.80 -11.68 -17.62
N THR A 249 -25.17 -10.68 -16.80
CA THR A 249 -24.70 -10.45 -15.43
C THR A 249 -25.37 -11.34 -14.38
N ALA A 250 -26.41 -12.10 -14.75
CA ALA A 250 -27.09 -13.03 -13.85
C ALA A 250 -27.52 -14.28 -14.60
N VAL A 251 -26.70 -15.33 -14.56
CA VAL A 251 -27.08 -16.67 -15.00
C VAL A 251 -27.61 -17.45 -13.80
N ASN A 252 -28.80 -18.01 -13.92
CA ASN A 252 -29.34 -18.95 -12.95
C ASN A 252 -28.71 -20.34 -13.19
N PRO A 253 -27.94 -20.92 -12.23
CA PRO A 253 -27.27 -22.21 -12.42
C PRO A 253 -28.22 -23.36 -12.80
N GLN A 254 -29.42 -23.40 -12.23
CA GLN A 254 -30.39 -24.46 -12.49
C GLN A 254 -30.94 -24.40 -13.93
N GLU A 255 -31.16 -23.19 -14.43
CA GLU A 255 -31.63 -22.95 -15.80
C GLU A 255 -30.54 -23.30 -16.82
N MET A 256 -29.28 -22.98 -16.50
CA MET A 256 -28.13 -23.30 -17.35
C MET A 256 -27.84 -24.80 -17.41
N ASP A 257 -27.94 -25.52 -16.28
CA ASP A 257 -27.79 -26.98 -16.26
C ASP A 257 -28.86 -27.68 -17.10
N GLN A 258 -30.13 -27.23 -17.00
CA GLN A 258 -31.22 -27.76 -17.80
C GLN A 258 -31.01 -27.50 -19.30
N MET A 259 -30.55 -26.30 -19.63
CA MET A 259 -30.24 -25.89 -21.00
C MET A 259 -29.12 -26.72 -21.62
N MET A 260 -28.04 -26.99 -20.87
CA MET A 260 -26.94 -27.83 -21.37
C MET A 260 -27.40 -29.26 -21.63
N GLU A 261 -28.30 -29.80 -20.80
CA GLU A 261 -28.84 -31.14 -21.01
C GLU A 261 -29.71 -31.21 -22.26
N GLU A 262 -30.52 -30.19 -22.54
CA GLU A 262 -31.26 -30.11 -23.80
C GLU A 262 -30.30 -29.99 -25.00
N LEU A 263 -29.25 -29.18 -24.89
CA LEU A 263 -28.28 -28.99 -25.97
C LEU A 263 -27.53 -30.28 -26.34
N ARG A 264 -27.26 -31.15 -25.36
CA ARG A 264 -26.66 -32.48 -25.58
C ARG A 264 -27.52 -33.42 -26.42
N THR A 265 -28.83 -33.19 -26.50
CA THR A 265 -29.74 -34.02 -27.31
C THR A 265 -29.76 -33.62 -28.79
N ARG A 266 -29.12 -32.51 -29.16
CA ARG A 266 -29.09 -32.00 -30.54
C ARG A 266 -28.06 -32.76 -31.38
N SER A 267 -28.41 -33.02 -32.65
CA SER A 267 -27.51 -33.66 -33.61
C SER A 267 -26.27 -32.80 -33.86
N GLY A 268 -25.08 -33.40 -33.76
CA GLY A 268 -23.79 -32.72 -33.97
C GLY A 268 -23.09 -32.29 -32.68
N VAL A 269 -23.76 -32.36 -31.53
CA VAL A 269 -23.17 -32.09 -30.21
C VAL A 269 -22.65 -33.39 -29.58
N LEU A 270 -21.35 -33.47 -29.32
CA LEU A 270 -20.72 -34.59 -28.59
C LEU A 270 -20.71 -34.34 -27.08
N HIS A 271 -20.52 -33.08 -26.67
CA HIS A 271 -20.54 -32.66 -25.29
C HIS A 271 -20.95 -31.20 -25.18
N ALA A 272 -21.75 -30.85 -24.16
CA ALA A 272 -22.04 -29.47 -23.82
C ALA A 272 -21.91 -29.27 -22.31
N GLY A 273 -21.35 -28.13 -21.91
CA GLY A 273 -21.18 -27.75 -20.52
C GLY A 273 -21.00 -26.24 -20.39
N TRP A 274 -21.06 -25.74 -19.18
CA TRP A 274 -20.85 -24.32 -18.89
C TRP A 274 -19.85 -24.17 -17.74
N GLU A 275 -19.04 -23.13 -17.80
CA GLU A 275 -18.08 -22.80 -16.75
C GLU A 275 -18.17 -21.31 -16.43
N VAL A 276 -17.95 -20.96 -15.16
CA VAL A 276 -17.73 -19.58 -14.77
C VAL A 276 -16.27 -19.25 -15.06
N SER A 277 -16.04 -18.40 -16.06
CA SER A 277 -14.71 -17.97 -16.46
C SER A 277 -14.35 -16.72 -15.66
N THR A 278 -13.33 -16.83 -14.81
CA THR A 278 -12.76 -15.68 -14.09
C THR A 278 -11.69 -14.98 -14.93
N ARG A 279 -11.90 -14.86 -16.24
CA ARG A 279 -10.90 -14.30 -17.15
C ARG A 279 -10.82 -12.78 -16.98
N ASP A 280 -9.66 -12.35 -16.49
CA ASP A 280 -9.15 -10.96 -16.48
C ASP A 280 -9.03 -10.37 -17.89
#